data_AF-A0A524CDY5-F1
#
_entry.id   AF-A0A524CDY5-F1
#
_cell.length_a   1.000
_cell.length_b   1.000
_cell.length_c   1.000
_cell.angle_alpha   90.00
_cell.angle_beta   90.00
_cell.angle_gamma   90.00
#
_symmetry.space_group_name_H-M   'P 1'
#
loop_
_entity.id
_entity.type
_entity.pdbx_description
1 polymer ?
#
loop_
_entity_poly.entity_id
_entity_poly.type
_entity_poly.pdbx_seq_one_letter_code
_entity_poly.pdbx_strand_id
1 'polypeptide(L)'
;MGISNEHIKLSITCPICQSKKEIQLPISIIKKSKKLTTVSIPRGMICNHHFQLFLDTNCVIRGFQKVDYELNKNTIQNQETQFHKRMSLDEIYEEFWEYIEDDNEQFQDFISKDKRRRENLNSREISQPNGNDLIPHVCKNLK
;
A
#
# COMPACT_ATOMS: atom_id res chain seq x y z
N MET A 1 26.92 -6.51 38.04
CA MET A 1 26.42 -7.81 37.55
C MET A 1 26.66 -7.86 36.05
N GLY A 2 27.63 -8.67 35.60
CA GLY A 2 28.03 -8.73 34.20
C GLY A 2 26.99 -9.43 33.34
N ILE A 3 26.59 -8.80 32.25
CA ILE A 3 25.75 -9.43 31.22
C ILE A 3 26.71 -10.31 30.41
N SER A 4 26.72 -11.61 30.67
CA SER A 4 27.46 -12.55 29.84
C SER A 4 26.82 -12.59 28.45
N ASN A 5 27.54 -12.06 27.46
CA ASN A 5 27.18 -12.12 26.04
C ASN A 5 27.40 -13.54 25.50
N GLU A 6 26.58 -14.48 25.95
CA GLU A 6 26.61 -15.85 25.45
C GLU A 6 26.03 -15.89 24.04
N HIS A 7 26.81 -16.42 23.10
CA HIS A 7 26.43 -16.63 21.70
C HIS A 7 26.41 -18.12 21.40
N ILE A 8 25.40 -18.59 20.66
CA ILE A 8 25.33 -19.97 20.16
C ILE A 8 25.64 -19.97 18.68
N LYS A 9 26.43 -20.96 18.25
CA LYS A 9 26.70 -21.26 16.84
C LYS A 9 25.59 -22.18 16.32
N LEU A 10 24.92 -21.75 15.25
CA LEU A 10 23.85 -22.50 14.61
C LEU A 10 24.21 -22.75 13.14
N SER A 11 24.21 -24.01 12.72
CA SER A 11 24.38 -24.40 11.33
C SER A 11 23.02 -24.35 10.62
N ILE A 12 22.84 -23.36 9.75
CA ILE A 12 21.60 -23.16 9.00
C ILE A 12 21.79 -23.66 7.58
N THR A 13 20.82 -24.43 7.11
CA THR A 13 20.71 -24.86 5.71
C THR A 13 19.56 -24.10 5.05
N CYS A 14 19.81 -23.46 3.91
CA CYS A 14 18.77 -22.81 3.14
C CYS A 14 17.76 -23.84 2.60
N PRO A 15 16.45 -23.69 2.85
CA PRO A 15 15.44 -24.64 2.38
C PRO A 15 15.14 -24.54 0.88
N ILE A 16 15.77 -23.61 0.16
CA ILE A 16 15.51 -23.34 -1.26
C ILE A 16 16.66 -23.87 -2.12
N CYS A 17 17.92 -23.56 -1.79
CA CYS A 17 19.10 -23.99 -2.54
C CYS A 17 20.06 -24.89 -1.78
N GLN A 18 19.73 -25.27 -0.54
CA GLN A 18 20.54 -26.17 0.31
C GLN A 18 21.93 -25.64 0.68
N SER A 19 22.23 -24.36 0.42
CA SER A 19 23.46 -23.72 0.90
C SER A 19 23.51 -23.72 2.42
N LYS A 20 24.68 -23.99 3.00
CA LYS A 20 24.88 -24.09 4.44
C LYS A 20 25.78 -22.97 4.94
N LYS A 21 25.48 -22.42 6.11
CA LYS A 21 26.33 -21.45 6.79
C LYS A 21 26.13 -21.52 8.30
N GLU A 22 27.21 -21.32 9.03
CA GLU A 22 27.14 -21.09 10.47
C GLU A 22 26.88 -19.63 10.77
N ILE A 23 25.88 -19.37 11.62
CA ILE A 23 25.61 -18.04 12.16
C ILE A 23 25.75 -18.05 13.68
N GLN A 24 26.12 -16.90 14.22
CA GLN A 24 26.17 -16.68 15.67
C GLN A 24 24.97 -15.86 16.10
N LEU A 25 24.19 -16.40 17.05
CA LEU A 25 23.01 -15.75 17.59
C LEU A 25 23.17 -15.59 19.11
N PRO A 26 22.88 -14.41 19.68
CA PRO A 26 22.91 -14.21 21.11
C PRO A 26 21.75 -14.94 21.79
N ILE A 27 22.04 -15.69 22.86
CA ILE A 27 21.07 -16.50 23.59
C ILE A 27 19.92 -15.65 24.13
N SER A 28 20.20 -14.40 24.46
CA SER A 28 19.24 -13.42 24.97
C SER A 28 18.05 -13.21 24.03
N ILE A 29 18.19 -13.38 22.72
CA ILE A 29 17.08 -13.24 21.77
C ILE A 29 16.15 -14.46 21.86
N ILE A 30 16.72 -15.65 22.02
CA ILE A 30 15.98 -16.92 22.04
C ILE A 30 15.18 -17.07 23.34
N LYS A 31 15.83 -16.79 24.47
CA LYS A 31 15.23 -16.87 25.82
C LYS A 31 14.14 -15.82 26.09
N LYS A 32 14.02 -14.77 25.26
CA LYS A 32 12.90 -13.81 25.36
C LYS A 32 11.56 -14.44 24.98
N SER A 33 11.58 -15.43 24.09
CA SER A 33 10.36 -16.10 23.63
C SER A 33 9.95 -17.21 24.60
N LYS A 34 8.65 -17.35 24.86
CA LYS A 34 8.12 -18.42 25.74
C LYS A 34 8.12 -19.81 25.08
N LYS A 35 8.18 -19.89 23.74
CA LYS A 35 8.02 -21.15 23.00
C LYS A 35 8.88 -21.22 21.74
N LEU A 36 8.78 -20.24 20.84
CA LEU A 36 9.41 -20.25 19.53
C LEU A 36 9.96 -18.86 19.20
N THR A 37 11.18 -18.80 18.69
CA THR A 37 11.83 -17.59 18.19
C THR A 37 11.88 -17.64 16.67
N THR A 38 11.30 -16.63 16.02
CA THR A 38 11.39 -16.46 14.57
C THR A 38 12.59 -15.58 14.23
N VAL A 39 13.49 -16.08 13.38
CA VAL A 39 14.67 -15.36 12.91
C VAL A 39 14.55 -15.15 11.41
N SER A 40 14.60 -13.89 10.97
CA SER A 40 14.62 -13.55 9.54
C SER A 40 16.04 -13.67 8.99
N ILE A 41 16.22 -14.44 7.91
CA ILE A 41 17.50 -14.64 7.23
C ILE A 41 17.48 -13.86 5.90
N PRO A 42 18.00 -12.62 5.86
CA PRO A 42 17.96 -11.80 4.66
C PRO A 42 18.85 -12.36 3.54
N ARG A 43 18.59 -11.90 2.31
CA ARG A 43 19.42 -12.20 1.15
C ARG A 43 20.86 -11.77 1.39
N GLY A 44 21.81 -12.58 0.94
CA GLY A 44 23.25 -12.35 1.13
C GLY A 44 23.81 -12.83 2.47
N MET A 45 22.96 -13.15 3.46
CA MET A 45 23.47 -13.69 4.73
C MET A 45 23.97 -15.13 4.56
N ILE A 46 23.22 -15.99 3.88
CA ILE A 46 23.60 -17.40 3.59
C ILE A 46 23.70 -17.62 2.08
N CYS A 47 22.70 -17.14 1.35
CA CYS A 47 22.58 -17.21 -0.10
C CYS A 47 21.65 -16.07 -0.56
N ASN A 48 21.28 -16.03 -1.84
CA ASN A 48 20.40 -14.99 -2.39
C ASN A 48 18.90 -15.16 -2.01
N HIS A 49 18.55 -16.16 -1.22
CA HIS A 49 17.18 -16.38 -0.77
C HIS A 49 16.90 -15.75 0.58
N HIS A 50 15.71 -15.17 0.73
CA HIS A 50 15.15 -14.71 1.99
C HIS A 50 14.20 -15.75 2.53
N PHE A 51 14.38 -16.13 3.79
CA PHE A 51 13.48 -17.05 4.48
C PHE A 51 13.48 -16.75 5.99
N GLN A 52 12.46 -17.24 6.69
CA GLN A 52 12.38 -17.18 8.14
C GLN A 52 12.65 -18.56 8.73
N LEU A 53 13.36 -18.58 9.86
CA LEU A 53 13.73 -19.76 10.61
C LEU A 53 12.98 -19.78 11.94
N PHE A 54 12.47 -20.94 12.33
CA PHE A 54 11.85 -21.14 13.63
C PHE A 54 12.77 -21.92 14.55
N LEU A 55 13.18 -21.28 15.65
CA LEU A 55 14.03 -21.86 16.70
C LEU A 55 13.19 -22.09 17.97
N ASP A 56 13.38 -23.21 18.64
CA ASP A 56 12.82 -23.41 19.99
C ASP A 56 13.74 -22.84 21.08
N THR A 57 13.33 -22.98 22.35
CA THR A 57 14.10 -22.55 23.52
C THR A 57 15.42 -23.31 23.71
N ASN A 58 15.55 -24.50 23.11
CA ASN A 58 16.76 -25.32 23.11
C ASN A 58 17.64 -25.02 21.90
N CYS A 59 17.32 -23.99 21.12
CA CYS A 59 18.03 -23.58 19.91
C CYS A 59 18.01 -24.65 18.79
N VAL A 60 16.99 -25.50 18.78
CA VAL A 60 16.76 -26.48 17.73
C VAL A 60 15.87 -25.87 16.65
N ILE A 61 16.26 -26.07 15.39
CA ILE A 61 15.49 -25.65 14.23
C ILE A 61 14.22 -26.52 14.13
N ARG A 62 13.04 -25.90 14.24
CA ARG A 62 11.74 -26.58 14.15
C ARG A 62 11.10 -26.48 12.77
N GLY A 63 11.47 -25.48 11.98
CA GLY A 63 10.94 -25.30 10.64
C GLY A 63 11.44 -24.03 9.99
N PHE A 64 10.92 -23.78 8.79
CA PHE A 64 11.22 -22.62 7.98
C PHE A 64 9.97 -22.12 7.27
N GLN A 65 9.97 -20.84 6.92
CA GLN A 65 8.96 -20.22 6.06
C GLN A 65 9.67 -19.52 4.90
N LYS A 66 9.27 -19.86 3.67
CA LYS A 66 9.75 -19.17 2.46
C LYS A 66 9.01 -17.83 2.36
N VAL A 67 9.73 -16.79 1.93
CA VAL A 67 9.15 -15.47 1.70
C VAL A 67 8.96 -15.31 0.20
N ASP A 68 7.70 -15.30 -0.24
CA ASP A 68 7.35 -15.15 -1.67
C ASP A 68 7.48 -13.69 -2.14
N TYR A 69 7.15 -12.74 -1.26
CA TYR A 69 7.19 -11.30 -1.56
C TYR A 69 7.61 -10.48 -0.34
N GLU A 70 8.51 -9.52 -0.54
CA GLU A 70 9.00 -8.60 0.49
C GLU A 70 8.67 -7.16 0.08
N LEU A 71 7.92 -6.45 0.92
CA LEU A 71 7.57 -5.05 0.68
C LEU A 71 8.78 -4.15 0.97
N ASN A 72 9.30 -3.50 -0.07
CA ASN A 72 10.33 -2.46 0.09
C ASN A 72 9.65 -1.13 0.45
N LYS A 73 10.12 -0.47 1.52
CA LYS A 73 9.61 0.85 1.94
C LYS A 73 9.69 1.91 0.83
N ASN A 74 10.65 1.78 -0.08
CA ASN A 74 10.85 2.70 -1.21
C ASN A 74 9.79 2.55 -2.30
N THR A 75 9.06 1.43 -2.36
CA THR A 75 8.04 1.21 -3.39
C THR A 75 6.71 1.87 -3.03
N ILE A 76 6.40 1.98 -1.74
CA ILE A 76 5.12 2.53 -1.26
C ILE A 76 5.09 4.06 -1.37
N GLN A 77 6.23 4.75 -1.20
CA GLN A 77 6.29 6.22 -1.28
C GLN A 77 6.24 6.76 -2.72
N ASN A 78 6.47 5.92 -3.73
CA ASN A 78 6.57 6.35 -5.13
C ASN A 78 5.29 6.10 -5.95
N GLN A 79 4.25 5.48 -5.38
CA GLN A 79 3.00 5.23 -6.11
C GLN A 79 1.97 6.36 -5.97
N GLU A 80 2.10 7.23 -4.97
CA GLU A 80 1.15 8.36 -4.78
C GLU A 80 1.52 9.63 -5.57
N THR A 81 2.68 9.69 -6.25
CA THR A 81 3.16 10.97 -6.83
C THR A 81 3.55 10.96 -8.31
N GLN A 82 3.40 9.87 -9.06
CA GLN A 82 3.92 9.78 -10.44
C GLN A 82 2.91 9.68 -11.59
N PHE A 83 1.61 9.91 -11.35
CA PHE A 83 0.63 10.00 -12.43
C PHE A 83 -0.33 11.19 -12.31
N HIS A 84 0.16 12.35 -11.89
CA HIS A 84 -0.52 13.59 -12.26
C HIS A 84 -0.15 13.90 -13.72
N LYS A 85 -0.94 13.38 -14.68
CA LYS A 85 -0.97 13.94 -16.03
C LYS A 85 -1.21 15.44 -15.84
N ARG A 86 -0.33 16.29 -16.37
CA ARG A 86 -0.63 17.74 -16.42
C ARG A 86 -1.83 17.88 -17.35
N MET A 87 -2.99 18.15 -16.77
CA MET A 87 -4.20 18.47 -17.52
C MET A 87 -4.40 19.98 -17.48
N SER A 88 -4.78 20.54 -18.61
CA SER A 88 -5.27 21.91 -18.71
C SER A 88 -6.64 22.05 -18.04
N LEU A 89 -7.03 23.28 -17.70
CA LEU A 89 -8.38 23.55 -17.17
C LEU A 89 -9.47 23.10 -18.14
N ASP A 90 -9.23 23.19 -19.44
CA ASP A 90 -10.13 22.73 -20.49
C ASP A 90 -10.31 21.19 -20.46
N GLU A 91 -9.20 20.45 -20.38
CA GLU A 91 -9.25 18.98 -20.26
C GLU A 91 -9.94 18.53 -18.97
N ILE A 92 -9.68 19.21 -17.85
CA ILE A 92 -10.36 18.94 -16.58
C ILE A 92 -11.86 19.22 -16.72
N TYR A 93 -12.23 20.33 -17.35
CA TYR A 93 -13.63 20.68 -17.54
C TYR A 93 -14.34 19.65 -18.42
N GLU A 94 -13.76 19.26 -19.56
CA GLU A 94 -14.37 18.28 -20.47
C GLU A 94 -14.54 16.89 -19.84
N GLU A 95 -13.60 16.45 -19.01
CA GLU A 95 -13.69 15.15 -18.33
C GLU A 95 -14.70 15.15 -17.17
N PHE A 96 -14.88 16.30 -16.49
CA PHE A 96 -15.59 16.35 -15.21
C PHE A 96 -16.73 17.37 -15.13
N TRP A 97 -17.19 17.94 -16.25
CA TRP A 97 -18.21 19.00 -16.25
C TRP A 97 -19.47 18.60 -15.45
N GLU A 98 -19.91 17.36 -15.47
CA GLU A 98 -21.09 16.88 -14.71
C GLU A 98 -20.97 17.06 -13.18
N TYR A 99 -19.74 17.19 -12.67
CA TYR A 99 -19.44 17.31 -11.25
C TYR A 99 -19.02 18.72 -10.84
N ILE A 100 -18.82 19.62 -11.81
CA ILE A 100 -18.41 21.01 -11.53
C ILE A 100 -19.68 21.85 -11.32
N GLU A 101 -19.78 22.47 -10.14
CA GLU A 101 -20.88 23.35 -9.77
C GLU A 101 -20.96 24.59 -10.69
N ASP A 102 -22.18 25.03 -11.01
CA ASP A 102 -22.41 26.10 -11.98
C ASP A 102 -21.95 27.48 -11.47
N ASP A 103 -21.82 27.65 -10.15
CA ASP A 103 -21.28 28.85 -9.49
C ASP A 103 -19.75 28.79 -9.29
N ASN A 104 -19.08 27.74 -9.79
CA ASN A 104 -17.62 27.63 -9.66
C ASN A 104 -16.90 28.73 -10.46
N GLU A 105 -16.31 29.68 -9.75
CA GLU A 105 -15.61 30.85 -10.32
C GLU A 105 -14.48 30.47 -11.29
N GLN A 106 -13.80 29.34 -11.05
CA GLN A 106 -12.64 28.92 -11.87
C GLN A 106 -13.06 28.37 -13.25
N PHE A 107 -14.30 27.88 -13.37
CA PHE A 107 -14.82 27.28 -14.60
C PHE A 107 -15.91 28.12 -15.28
N GLN A 108 -16.20 29.34 -14.79
CA GLN A 108 -17.28 30.21 -15.31
C GLN A 108 -17.25 30.38 -16.84
N ASP A 109 -16.05 30.58 -17.40
CA ASP A 109 -15.89 30.75 -18.84
C ASP A 109 -16.25 29.51 -19.65
N PHE A 110 -16.09 28.31 -19.07
CA PHE A 110 -16.45 27.04 -19.69
C PHE A 110 -17.93 26.74 -19.48
N ILE A 111 -18.42 26.92 -18.25
CA ILE A 111 -19.82 26.71 -17.85
C ILE A 111 -20.76 27.57 -18.70
N SER A 112 -20.46 28.86 -18.86
CA SER A 112 -21.29 29.80 -19.63
C SER A 112 -21.37 29.48 -21.14
N LYS A 113 -20.35 28.82 -21.69
CA LYS A 113 -20.26 28.47 -23.12
C LYS A 113 -20.81 27.08 -23.42
N ASP A 114 -20.93 26.23 -22.41
CA ASP A 114 -21.33 24.83 -22.57
C ASP A 114 -22.83 24.69 -22.89
N LYS A 115 -23.14 24.08 -24.04
CA LYS A 115 -24.53 23.82 -24.46
C LYS A 115 -25.14 22.63 -23.74
N ARG A 116 -24.34 21.66 -23.30
CA ARG A 116 -24.78 20.44 -22.59
C ARG A 116 -25.49 20.78 -21.29
N ARG A 117 -25.03 21.86 -20.62
CA ARG A 117 -25.66 22.41 -19.40
C ARG A 117 -27.09 22.87 -19.63
N ARG A 118 -27.37 23.46 -20.80
CA ARG A 118 -28.70 23.96 -21.19
C ARG A 118 -29.63 22.84 -21.65
N GLU A 119 -29.08 21.78 -22.23
CA GLU A 119 -29.86 20.63 -22.71
C GLU A 119 -30.25 19.67 -21.56
N ASN A 120 -29.38 19.48 -20.56
CA ASN A 120 -29.68 18.66 -19.37
C ASN A 120 -30.78 19.24 -18.46
N LEU A 121 -31.09 20.53 -18.57
CA LEU A 121 -32.25 21.14 -17.90
C LEU A 121 -33.59 20.65 -18.48
N ASN A 122 -33.63 20.14 -19.71
CA ASN A 122 -34.85 19.71 -20.39
C ASN A 122 -35.17 18.21 -20.23
N SER A 123 -34.27 17.43 -19.62
CA SER A 123 -34.46 16.00 -19.35
C SER A 123 -34.93 15.74 -17.91
N ARG A 124 -36.24 15.94 -17.73
CA ARG A 124 -37.18 15.25 -16.82
C ARG A 124 -37.22 15.64 -15.33
N GLU A 125 -38.41 16.13 -14.97
CA GLU A 125 -39.22 15.66 -13.83
C GLU A 125 -38.65 14.43 -13.10
N ILE A 126 -38.11 14.72 -11.91
CA ILE A 126 -38.23 13.98 -10.65
C ILE A 126 -38.61 12.48 -10.77
N SER A 127 -37.62 11.63 -10.52
CA SER A 127 -37.81 10.51 -9.59
C SER A 127 -36.64 10.50 -8.60
N GLN A 128 -36.95 10.72 -7.32
CA GLN A 128 -35.97 10.66 -6.23
C GLN A 128 -35.51 9.22 -6.03
N PRO A 129 -34.21 8.91 -6.01
CA PRO A 129 -33.69 7.70 -5.39
C PRO A 129 -33.24 7.99 -3.95
N ASN A 130 -33.49 7.02 -3.09
CA ASN A 130 -33.17 7.05 -1.67
C ASN A 130 -31.65 7.04 -1.43
N GLY A 131 -31.19 7.95 -0.56
CA GLY A 131 -30.00 7.91 0.29
C GLY A 131 -28.79 7.08 -0.14
N ASN A 132 -27.84 7.75 -0.80
CA ASN A 132 -26.36 7.61 -0.74
C ASN A 132 -25.64 7.71 -2.09
N ASP A 133 -26.37 7.92 -3.19
CA ASP A 133 -25.75 8.30 -4.45
C ASP A 133 -25.54 9.82 -4.45
N LEU A 134 -24.29 10.26 -4.62
CA LEU A 134 -23.97 11.66 -4.93
C LEU A 134 -24.56 11.96 -6.31
N ILE A 135 -25.77 12.51 -6.32
CA ILE A 135 -26.49 12.93 -7.54
C ILE A 135 -25.73 14.12 -8.17
N PRO A 136 -25.60 14.19 -9.51
CA PRO A 136 -25.08 15.37 -10.19
C PRO A 136 -25.95 16.59 -9.86
N HIS A 137 -25.35 17.58 -9.21
CA HIS A 137 -26.00 18.86 -8.97
C HIS A 137 -26.02 19.66 -10.28
N VAL A 138 -27.20 19.76 -10.90
CA VAL A 138 -27.46 20.75 -11.97
C VAL A 138 -28.48 21.76 -11.43
N CYS A 139 -28.05 23.02 -11.38
CA CYS A 139 -28.77 24.28 -11.10
C CYS A 139 -30.11 24.25 -10.34
N LYS A 140 -30.11 24.86 -9.14
CA LYS A 140 -31.27 25.58 -8.62
C LYS A 140 -31.07 27.09 -8.81
N ASN A 141 -31.94 27.68 -9.63
CA ASN A 141 -32.29 29.10 -9.76
C ASN A 141 -31.50 29.96 -10.77
N LEU A 142 -32.22 30.40 -11.79
CA LEU A 142 -31.98 31.66 -12.49
C LEU A 142 -33.07 32.66 -12.02
N LYS A 143 -32.68 33.85 -11.56
CA LYS A 143 -33.56 35.02 -11.42
C LYS A 143 -33.08 36.09 -12.38
#